data_AF-A0A840NF30-F1
#
_entry.id   AF-A0A840NF30-F1
#
_cell.length_a   1.000
_cell.length_b   1.000
_cell.length_c   1.000
_cell.angle_alpha   90.00
_cell.angle_beta   90.00
_cell.angle_gamma   90.00
#
_symmetry.space_group_name_H-M   'P 1'
#
loop_
_entity.id
_entity.type
_entity.pdbx_description
1 polymer ?
#
loop_
_entity_poly.entity_id
_entity_poly.type
_entity_poly.pdbx_seq_one_letter_code
_entity_poly.pdbx_strand_id
1 'polypeptide(L)'
;MARDYYGTLGVAKDATPEQIKRAYRKLARELHPDVNQEANAQERFREVTTAYEVLSDPKKRQVVDLGGDPLSQGGGDGGMGGGDPFAGFGGLGDIMDAFFGGSGGGGGGGRGPRSRVQPGSDALLRLELTLEECASGVNRDITVDTAVLCDSCDGGGSRAGSAPSTCDTCGGRGEVQSVQRSFLGQVMTSRPCPVCRGFGEVITDPCQQCSGDGRVRERRTITVKIPAGVGDGMRVRLAGEGEVGPGGGPAGDLFVEVEEQPHDRFIRDGADLHCNVAVPMTAAALGTVLTLETLDDTEELTVEPGTQPGTEHVLTGRGLPKLRSNGRVSGHGDLHVHLDVQVPTRLDEEQIELLRQLATLRGEEQPEPTVTANGNGQRQGLFSRFKSFGQR
;
A
#
# COMPACT_ATOMS: atom_id res chain seq x y z
N MET A 1 -30.51 28.97 23.58
CA MET A 1 -31.49 27.86 23.73
C MET A 1 -30.74 26.58 23.42
N ALA A 2 -30.82 25.56 24.27
CA ALA A 2 -30.16 24.28 24.00
C ALA A 2 -30.74 23.65 22.73
N ARG A 3 -29.88 23.18 21.82
CA ARG A 3 -30.30 22.50 20.59
C ARG A 3 -30.97 21.16 20.94
N ASP A 4 -32.07 20.81 20.26
CA ASP A 4 -32.77 19.55 20.48
C ASP A 4 -32.16 18.42 19.64
N TYR A 5 -31.07 17.83 20.13
CA TYR A 5 -30.33 16.78 19.43
C TYR A 5 -31.17 15.49 19.21
N TYR A 6 -32.06 15.16 20.15
CA TYR A 6 -32.94 14.00 20.06
C TYR A 6 -34.04 14.23 19.01
N GLY A 7 -34.62 15.44 19.00
CA GLY A 7 -35.56 15.88 17.98
C GLY A 7 -34.96 15.88 16.57
N THR A 8 -33.71 16.33 16.40
CA THR A 8 -33.02 16.34 15.10
C THR A 8 -32.81 14.94 14.52
N LEU A 9 -32.57 13.93 15.36
CA LEU A 9 -32.50 12.52 14.92
C LEU A 9 -33.87 11.82 14.87
N GLY A 10 -34.94 12.47 15.34
CA GLY A 10 -36.29 11.90 15.40
C GLY A 10 -36.41 10.73 16.38
N VAL A 11 -35.64 10.73 17.48
CA VAL A 11 -35.63 9.66 18.48
C VAL A 11 -36.02 10.19 19.85
N ALA A 12 -36.51 9.31 20.73
CA ALA A 12 -36.85 9.67 22.10
C ALA A 12 -35.59 9.92 22.96
N LYS A 13 -35.72 10.68 24.06
CA LYS A 13 -34.59 11.02 24.96
C LYS A 13 -33.98 9.79 25.65
N ASP A 14 -34.76 8.74 25.85
CA ASP A 14 -34.34 7.44 26.40
C ASP A 14 -33.82 6.46 25.34
N ALA A 15 -33.63 6.90 24.08
CA ALA A 15 -33.20 6.04 22.99
C ALA A 15 -31.84 5.36 23.28
N THR A 16 -31.74 4.07 22.95
CA THR A 16 -30.51 3.31 23.09
C THR A 16 -29.46 3.76 22.05
N PRO A 17 -28.15 3.52 22.29
CA PRO A 17 -27.10 3.83 21.31
C PRO A 17 -27.35 3.19 19.92
N GLU A 18 -27.95 2.00 19.90
CA GLU A 18 -28.31 1.30 18.67
C GLU A 18 -29.45 1.99 17.90
N GLN A 19 -30.45 2.51 18.63
CA GLN A 19 -31.56 3.27 18.03
C GLN A 19 -31.06 4.60 17.45
N ILE A 20 -30.17 5.30 18.16
CA ILE A 20 -29.52 6.54 17.70
C ILE A 20 -28.72 6.28 16.42
N LYS A 21 -27.89 5.22 16.41
CA LYS A 21 -27.09 4.83 15.23
C LYS A 21 -27.96 4.41 14.04
N ARG A 22 -29.08 3.73 14.29
CA ARG A 22 -30.04 3.33 13.25
C ARG A 22 -30.75 4.53 12.64
N ALA A 23 -31.18 5.49 13.46
CA ALA A 23 -31.81 6.72 13.01
C ALA A 23 -30.85 7.57 12.16
N TYR A 24 -29.60 7.75 12.61
CA TYR A 24 -28.56 8.43 11.85
C TYR A 24 -28.33 7.78 10.48
N ARG A 25 -28.14 6.45 10.41
CA ARG A 25 -27.91 5.73 9.14
C ARG A 25 -29.06 5.82 8.15
N LYS A 26 -30.29 6.03 8.64
CA LYS A 26 -31.48 6.22 7.80
C LYS A 26 -31.46 7.63 7.22
N LEU A 27 -31.37 8.64 8.08
CA LEU A 27 -31.34 10.06 7.69
C LEU A 27 -30.12 10.40 6.82
N ALA A 28 -28.94 9.82 7.09
CA ALA A 28 -27.74 10.04 6.30
C ALA A 28 -27.84 9.49 4.87
N ARG A 29 -28.64 8.43 4.64
CA ARG A 29 -28.92 7.93 3.29
C ARG A 29 -29.97 8.76 2.57
N GLU A 30 -30.98 9.25 3.29
CA GLU A 30 -32.05 10.09 2.74
C GLU A 30 -31.58 11.52 2.41
N LEU A 31 -30.58 12.03 3.13
CA LEU A 31 -30.04 13.39 2.99
C LEU A 31 -28.67 13.43 2.29
N HIS A 32 -28.20 12.30 1.73
CA HIS A 32 -26.92 12.27 1.03
C HIS A 32 -26.98 13.14 -0.25
N PRO A 33 -25.97 13.98 -0.52
CA PRO A 33 -25.99 14.90 -1.68
C PRO A 33 -26.12 14.18 -3.03
N ASP A 34 -25.63 12.94 -3.14
CA ASP A 34 -25.78 12.14 -4.36
C ASP A 34 -27.20 11.58 -4.57
N VAL A 35 -28.01 11.52 -3.51
CA VAL A 35 -29.36 10.93 -3.53
C VAL A 35 -30.44 12.00 -3.47
N ASN A 36 -30.16 13.13 -2.82
CA ASN A 36 -31.11 14.23 -2.60
C ASN A 36 -30.50 15.57 -3.04
N GLN A 37 -31.11 16.18 -4.08
CA GLN A 37 -30.66 17.43 -4.71
C GLN A 37 -31.41 18.67 -4.20
N GLU A 38 -32.19 18.57 -3.11
CA GLU A 38 -32.86 19.72 -2.51
C GLU A 38 -31.85 20.69 -1.88
N ALA A 39 -32.07 21.99 -2.04
CA ALA A 39 -31.17 23.04 -1.53
C ALA A 39 -30.95 22.97 -0.01
N ASN A 40 -31.92 22.44 0.75
CA ASN A 40 -31.87 22.34 2.21
C ASN A 40 -31.35 20.96 2.69
N ALA A 41 -31.08 20.00 1.80
CA ALA A 41 -30.64 18.66 2.19
C ALA A 41 -29.24 18.68 2.84
N GLN A 42 -28.34 19.54 2.34
CA GLN A 42 -26.98 19.67 2.86
C GLN A 42 -26.96 20.27 4.28
N GLU A 43 -27.80 21.26 4.57
CA GLU A 43 -27.91 21.86 5.90
C GLU A 43 -28.47 20.85 6.90
N ARG A 44 -29.55 20.14 6.53
CA ARG A 44 -30.13 19.08 7.37
C ARG A 44 -29.17 17.92 7.60
N PHE A 45 -28.37 17.56 6.60
CA PHE A 45 -27.33 16.53 6.74
C PHE A 45 -26.27 16.94 7.77
N ARG A 46 -25.83 18.22 7.75
CA ARG A 46 -24.90 18.75 8.74
C ARG A 46 -25.50 18.69 10.14
N GLU A 47 -26.75 19.12 10.32
CA GLU A 47 -27.44 19.09 11.61
C GLU A 47 -27.59 17.67 12.18
N VAL A 48 -27.98 16.71 11.33
CA VAL A 48 -28.11 15.29 11.70
C VAL A 48 -26.75 14.68 12.08
N THR A 49 -25.69 15.06 11.37
CA THR A 49 -24.32 14.61 11.67
C THR A 49 -23.86 15.14 13.02
N THR A 50 -24.04 16.45 13.27
CA THR A 50 -23.72 17.06 14.56
C THR A 50 -24.52 16.44 15.71
N ALA A 51 -25.81 16.15 15.51
CA ALA A 51 -26.63 15.49 16.54
C ALA A 51 -26.15 14.06 16.85
N TYR A 52 -25.74 13.30 15.84
CA TYR A 52 -25.17 11.97 16.05
C TYR A 52 -23.82 12.02 16.76
N GLU A 53 -22.94 12.96 16.43
CA GLU A 53 -21.65 13.14 17.12
C GLU A 53 -21.82 13.45 18.61
N VAL A 54 -22.81 14.27 18.95
CA VAL A 54 -23.12 14.60 20.35
C VAL A 54 -23.75 13.42 21.10
N LEU A 55 -24.69 12.70 20.48
CA LEU A 55 -25.43 11.62 21.14
C LEU A 55 -24.72 10.25 21.12
N SER A 56 -23.71 10.08 20.27
CA SER A 56 -22.91 8.85 20.19
C SER A 56 -21.78 8.80 21.24
N ASP A 57 -21.32 9.95 21.73
CA ASP A 57 -20.36 10.03 22.83
C ASP A 57 -21.10 10.03 24.19
N PRO A 58 -20.86 9.04 25.08
CA PRO A 58 -21.52 8.95 26.37
C PRO A 58 -21.36 10.21 27.24
N LYS A 59 -20.22 10.89 27.19
CA LYS A 59 -19.93 12.09 28.00
C LYS A 59 -20.69 13.29 27.47
N LYS A 60 -20.73 13.48 26.15
CA LYS A 60 -21.46 14.59 25.52
C LYS A 60 -22.98 14.39 25.64
N ARG A 61 -23.45 13.15 25.51
CA ARG A 61 -24.85 12.78 25.77
C ARG A 61 -25.27 13.13 27.18
N GLN A 62 -24.44 12.84 28.19
CA GLN A 62 -24.74 13.18 29.58
C GLN A 62 -24.93 14.69 29.79
N VAL A 63 -24.15 15.54 29.12
CA VAL A 63 -24.31 17.00 29.16
C VAL A 63 -25.66 17.42 28.58
N VAL A 64 -26.09 16.82 27.47
CA VAL A 64 -27.41 17.05 26.85
C VAL A 64 -28.54 16.58 27.76
N ASP A 65 -28.40 15.41 28.39
CA ASP A 65 -29.39 14.85 29.30
C ASP A 65 -29.57 15.69 30.57
N LEU A 66 -28.51 16.38 30.99
CA LEU A 66 -28.52 17.37 32.09
C LEU A 66 -29.03 18.75 31.65
N GLY A 67 -29.44 18.92 30.39
CA GLY A 67 -29.99 20.17 29.84
C GLY A 67 -28.95 21.20 29.39
N GLY A 68 -27.68 20.80 29.30
CA GLY A 68 -26.58 21.61 28.77
C GLY A 68 -26.37 21.45 27.27
N ASP A 69 -25.58 22.35 26.67
CA ASP A 69 -25.17 22.25 25.26
C ASP A 69 -23.65 22.07 25.16
N PRO A 70 -23.16 20.86 24.79
CA PRO A 70 -21.74 20.55 24.70
C PRO A 70 -21.02 21.31 23.57
N LEU A 71 -21.76 21.98 22.68
CA LEU A 71 -21.23 22.80 21.58
C LEU A 71 -21.33 24.31 21.86
N SER A 72 -21.85 24.74 23.01
CA SER A 72 -21.92 26.16 23.34
C SER A 72 -20.57 26.70 23.81
N GLN A 73 -19.95 27.51 22.96
CA GLN A 73 -18.70 28.21 23.25
C GLN A 73 -19.00 29.52 23.99
N GLY A 74 -19.22 29.46 25.31
CA GLY A 74 -19.31 30.66 26.13
C GLY A 74 -20.04 30.50 27.47
N GLY A 75 -19.27 30.38 28.56
CA GLY A 75 -19.71 30.76 29.91
C GLY A 75 -19.46 29.75 31.02
N GLY A 76 -18.34 29.92 31.74
CA GLY A 76 -18.31 29.75 33.20
C GLY A 76 -17.96 28.38 33.78
N ASP A 77 -16.69 28.26 34.15
CA ASP A 77 -16.16 27.67 35.40
C ASP A 77 -16.37 26.18 35.73
N GLY A 78 -15.24 25.49 35.92
CA GLY A 78 -15.18 24.31 36.78
C GLY A 78 -14.94 22.95 36.12
N GLY A 79 -13.70 22.70 35.69
CA GLY A 79 -13.07 21.39 35.84
C GLY A 79 -13.46 20.25 34.89
N MET A 80 -12.42 19.54 34.46
CA MET A 80 -12.46 18.19 33.88
C MET A 80 -12.66 18.09 32.34
N GLY A 81 -11.53 18.10 31.63
CA GLY A 81 -11.33 17.26 30.44
C GLY A 81 -11.96 17.74 29.14
N GLY A 82 -11.58 18.93 28.67
CA GLY A 82 -11.86 19.38 27.31
C GLY A 82 -10.95 18.68 26.29
N GLY A 83 -11.42 17.58 25.72
CA GLY A 83 -10.90 17.05 24.46
C GLY A 83 -11.44 17.89 23.31
N ASP A 84 -10.54 18.44 22.51
CA ASP A 84 -10.83 19.36 21.41
C ASP A 84 -11.80 18.72 20.37
N PRO A 85 -12.87 19.40 19.92
CA PRO A 85 -13.92 18.85 19.06
C PRO A 85 -13.49 18.49 17.63
N PHE A 86 -12.24 18.73 17.23
CA PHE A 86 -11.74 18.52 15.87
C PHE A 86 -10.82 17.29 15.69
N ALA A 87 -10.62 16.47 16.73
CA ALA A 87 -9.75 15.30 16.68
C ALA A 87 -10.26 14.12 15.81
N GLY A 88 -11.40 14.28 15.10
CA GLY A 88 -12.04 13.23 14.31
C GLY A 88 -11.79 13.24 12.79
N PHE A 89 -11.22 14.31 12.23
CA PHE A 89 -10.87 14.40 10.80
C PHE A 89 -9.35 14.35 10.64
N GLY A 90 -8.82 13.16 10.38
CA GLY A 90 -7.42 12.97 10.02
C GLY A 90 -7.05 13.84 8.82
N GLY A 91 -6.03 14.68 8.99
CA GLY A 91 -5.38 15.39 7.88
C GLY A 91 -5.09 16.88 8.09
N LEU A 92 -5.65 17.54 9.11
CA LEU A 92 -5.36 18.97 9.37
C LEU A 92 -4.71 19.25 10.73
N GLY A 93 -4.87 18.36 11.72
CA GLY A 93 -4.23 18.47 13.03
C GLY A 93 -2.70 18.40 12.97
N ASP A 94 -2.15 17.49 12.18
CA ASP A 94 -0.70 17.33 12.01
C ASP A 94 -0.04 18.53 11.32
N ILE A 95 -0.77 19.21 10.43
CA ILE A 95 -0.28 20.39 9.70
C ILE A 95 -0.34 21.63 10.60
N MET A 96 -1.34 21.72 11.49
CA MET A 96 -1.44 22.81 12.47
C MET A 96 -0.47 22.61 13.65
N ASP A 97 -0.23 21.36 14.10
CA ASP A 97 0.78 21.04 15.12
C ASP A 97 2.23 21.19 14.61
N ALA A 98 2.47 20.98 13.32
CA ALA A 98 3.75 21.27 12.68
C ALA A 98 4.01 22.78 12.50
N PHE A 99 2.96 23.60 12.41
CA PHE A 99 3.06 25.05 12.14
C PHE A 99 2.90 25.92 13.41
N PHE A 100 2.15 25.49 14.42
CA PHE A 100 1.89 26.18 15.70
C PHE A 100 2.45 25.39 16.90
N GLY A 101 3.75 25.11 16.86
CA GLY A 101 4.45 24.31 17.86
C GLY A 101 4.01 24.56 19.31
N GLY A 102 3.44 23.51 19.93
CA GLY A 102 3.75 23.15 21.32
C GLY A 102 3.15 23.99 22.45
N SER A 103 1.88 24.43 22.38
CA SER A 103 1.26 25.22 23.47
C SER A 103 0.07 24.57 24.19
N GLY A 104 -0.28 23.31 23.90
CA GLY A 104 -1.54 22.71 24.39
C GLY A 104 -1.44 21.60 25.43
N GLY A 105 -0.23 21.18 25.85
CA GLY A 105 -0.04 20.05 26.77
C GLY A 105 0.69 20.45 28.04
N GLY A 106 0.05 20.25 29.20
CA GLY A 106 0.63 20.53 30.52
C GLY A 106 1.99 19.88 30.72
N GLY A 107 3.02 20.72 30.86
CA GLY A 107 4.41 20.35 31.05
C GLY A 107 5.32 21.41 30.45
N GLY A 108 5.54 22.52 31.18
CA GLY A 108 6.45 23.60 30.80
C GLY A 108 7.93 23.23 30.82
N GLY A 109 8.29 22.01 30.40
CA GLY A 109 9.65 21.66 30.03
C GLY A 109 9.83 22.00 28.56
N GLY A 110 10.65 23.01 28.26
CA GLY A 110 11.07 23.28 26.88
C GLY A 110 11.52 21.98 26.21
N ARG A 111 11.18 21.80 24.93
CA ARG A 111 11.59 20.64 24.14
C ARG A 111 13.12 20.57 24.24
N GLY A 112 13.62 19.58 24.97
CA GLY A 112 15.05 19.44 25.25
C GLY A 112 15.88 19.38 23.95
N PRO A 113 17.21 19.51 24.06
CA PRO A 113 18.09 19.43 22.90
C PRO A 113 17.80 18.15 22.09
N ARG A 114 17.90 18.25 20.77
CA ARG A 114 17.79 17.09 19.89
C ARG A 114 18.94 16.13 20.21
N SER A 115 18.66 14.83 20.26
CA SER A 115 19.72 13.82 20.34
C SER A 115 20.61 13.88 19.10
N ARG A 116 21.93 13.71 19.26
CA ARG A 116 22.85 13.51 18.12
C ARG A 116 22.67 12.13 17.50
N VAL A 117 22.33 11.15 18.32
CA VAL A 117 22.02 9.78 17.92
C VAL A 117 20.58 9.78 17.39
N GLN A 118 20.43 9.61 16.09
CA GLN A 118 19.14 9.55 15.39
C GLN A 118 19.00 8.20 14.69
N PRO A 119 17.79 7.64 14.54
CA PRO A 119 17.61 6.41 13.78
C PRO A 119 17.97 6.64 12.30
N GLY A 120 18.47 5.58 11.68
CA GLY A 120 18.72 5.51 10.25
C GLY A 120 17.45 5.57 9.42
N SER A 121 17.58 5.99 8.16
CA SER A 121 16.50 5.90 7.20
C SER A 121 16.42 4.51 6.59
N ASP A 122 15.19 4.06 6.36
CA ASP A 122 14.92 2.86 5.59
C ASP A 122 15.28 3.10 4.11
N ALA A 123 15.70 2.04 3.43
CA ALA A 123 16.01 2.05 2.01
C ALA A 123 15.06 1.11 1.25
N LEU A 124 14.72 1.45 0.01
CA LEU A 124 13.96 0.59 -0.90
C LEU A 124 14.81 0.34 -2.15
N LEU A 125 15.06 -0.93 -2.46
CA LEU A 125 15.73 -1.36 -3.68
C LEU A 125 14.78 -2.22 -4.50
N ARG A 126 14.77 -2.03 -5.81
CA ARG A 126 14.05 -2.93 -6.73
C ARG A 126 14.98 -4.00 -7.24
N LEU A 127 14.50 -5.23 -7.25
CA LEU A 127 15.21 -6.37 -7.78
C LEU A 127 14.37 -7.05 -8.84
N GLU A 128 14.86 -6.99 -10.07
CA GLU A 128 14.25 -7.66 -11.21
C GLU A 128 14.51 -9.16 -11.13
N LEU A 129 13.45 -9.96 -11.23
CA LEU A 129 13.52 -11.43 -11.22
C LEU A 129 12.78 -12.02 -12.41
N THR A 130 13.28 -13.14 -12.93
CA THR A 130 12.54 -13.93 -13.93
C THR A 130 11.46 -14.79 -13.27
N LEU A 131 10.51 -15.29 -14.07
CA LEU A 131 9.43 -16.14 -13.58
C LEU A 131 9.96 -17.45 -12.95
N GLU A 132 11.05 -18.01 -13.48
CA GLU A 132 11.73 -19.19 -12.96
C GLU A 132 12.42 -18.92 -11.61
N GLU A 133 13.01 -17.74 -11.44
CA GLU A 133 13.58 -17.31 -10.17
C GLU A 133 12.49 -17.08 -9.12
N CYS A 134 11.35 -16.52 -9.53
CA CYS A 134 10.16 -16.40 -8.68
C CYS A 134 9.60 -17.78 -8.29
N ALA A 135 9.65 -18.76 -9.19
CA ALA A 135 9.17 -20.12 -8.94
C ALA A 135 10.08 -20.90 -7.97
N SER A 136 11.39 -20.85 -8.18
CA SER A 136 12.37 -21.63 -7.41
C SER A 136 12.84 -20.94 -6.12
N GLY A 137 12.77 -19.60 -6.08
CA GLY A 137 13.44 -18.78 -5.07
C GLY A 137 14.95 -18.72 -5.30
N VAL A 138 15.55 -17.57 -5.00
CA VAL A 138 16.96 -17.31 -5.30
C VAL A 138 17.65 -16.56 -4.17
N ASN A 139 18.95 -16.82 -3.99
CA ASN A 139 19.81 -15.97 -3.19
C ASN A 139 20.57 -15.03 -4.14
N ARG A 140 20.34 -13.73 -4.03
CA ARG A 140 20.98 -12.72 -4.88
C ARG A 140 21.83 -11.78 -4.04
N ASP A 141 23.07 -11.56 -4.47
CA ASP A 141 23.95 -10.57 -3.88
C ASP A 141 23.66 -9.21 -4.52
N ILE A 142 23.19 -8.26 -3.71
CA ILE A 142 22.95 -6.88 -4.14
C ILE A 142 24.03 -5.98 -3.58
N THR A 143 24.49 -5.05 -4.41
CA THR A 143 25.47 -4.04 -3.99
C THR A 143 24.71 -2.75 -3.69
N VAL A 144 24.83 -2.25 -2.45
CA VAL A 144 24.12 -1.06 -1.97
C VAL A 144 25.13 -0.03 -1.50
N ASP A 145 24.98 1.20 -1.99
CA ASP A 145 25.70 2.37 -1.47
C ASP A 145 24.91 2.92 -0.28
N THR A 146 25.40 2.73 0.94
CA THR A 146 24.69 3.09 2.17
C THR A 146 25.60 3.81 3.16
N ALA A 147 25.02 4.43 4.19
CA ALA A 147 25.79 4.93 5.31
C ALA A 147 26.04 3.81 6.33
N VAL A 148 27.31 3.53 6.62
CA VAL A 148 27.74 2.55 7.64
C VAL A 148 28.35 3.27 8.84
N LEU A 149 28.46 2.56 9.96
CA LEU A 149 29.10 3.08 11.17
C LEU A 149 30.54 3.47 10.87
N CYS A 150 31.00 4.59 11.40
CA CYS A 150 32.39 5.01 11.19
C CYS A 150 33.35 4.24 12.09
N ASP A 151 34.15 3.34 11.51
CA ASP A 151 35.11 2.49 12.24
C ASP A 151 36.16 3.26 13.06
N SER A 152 36.52 4.50 12.68
CA SER A 152 37.54 5.26 13.41
C SER A 152 37.03 5.97 14.67
N CYS A 153 35.71 6.09 14.84
CA CYS A 153 35.12 6.75 16.01
C CYS A 153 33.95 5.95 16.63
N ASP A 154 33.69 4.74 16.15
CA ASP A 154 32.61 3.85 16.61
C ASP A 154 31.25 4.54 16.71
N GLY A 155 30.96 5.48 15.79
CA GLY A 155 29.71 6.24 15.80
C GLY A 155 29.72 7.56 16.59
N GLY A 156 30.71 7.78 17.46
CA GLY A 156 30.75 8.93 18.35
C GLY A 156 30.93 10.29 17.66
N GLY A 157 31.43 10.30 16.42
CA GLY A 157 31.64 11.52 15.62
C GLY A 157 32.81 12.39 16.09
N SER A 158 33.42 12.10 17.23
CA SER A 158 34.60 12.77 17.77
C SER A 158 35.85 11.93 17.57
N ARG A 159 37.03 12.55 17.65
CA ARG A 159 38.30 11.80 17.66
C ARG A 159 38.34 10.88 18.89
N ALA A 160 38.95 9.70 18.75
CA ALA A 160 39.14 8.74 19.84
C ALA A 160 39.63 9.42 21.14
N GLY A 161 38.85 9.26 22.22
CA GLY A 161 39.15 9.83 23.55
C GLY A 161 38.67 11.28 23.77
N SER A 162 38.12 11.94 22.76
CA SER A 162 37.46 13.26 22.92
C SER A 162 35.95 13.09 22.99
N ALA A 163 35.31 13.78 23.93
CA ALA A 163 33.85 13.77 24.10
C ALA A 163 33.25 15.13 23.68
N PRO A 164 31.98 15.17 23.23
CA PRO A 164 31.27 16.41 23.04
C PRO A 164 31.26 17.25 24.32
N SER A 165 31.40 18.57 24.17
CA SER A 165 31.31 19.52 25.27
C SER A 165 29.94 20.21 25.26
N THR A 166 29.43 20.59 26.43
CA THR A 166 28.19 21.36 26.53
C THR A 166 28.35 22.70 25.80
N CYS A 167 27.34 23.09 25.02
CA CYS A 167 27.39 24.32 24.24
C CYS A 167 27.29 25.55 25.14
N ASP A 168 28.34 26.38 25.16
CA ASP A 168 28.38 27.61 25.96
C ASP A 168 27.30 28.62 25.61
N THR A 169 26.87 28.67 24.34
CA THR A 169 25.89 29.66 23.86
C THR A 169 24.47 29.38 24.35
N CYS A 170 24.07 28.11 24.46
CA CYS A 170 22.74 27.73 24.95
C CYS A 170 22.76 27.07 26.33
N GLY A 171 23.94 26.84 26.93
CA GLY A 171 24.11 26.14 28.19
C GLY A 171 23.52 24.72 28.16
N GLY A 172 23.65 24.00 27.05
CA GLY A 172 23.08 22.66 26.90
C GLY A 172 21.61 22.61 26.47
N ARG A 173 20.92 23.75 26.35
CA ARG A 173 19.47 23.77 26.08
C ARG A 173 19.09 23.49 24.62
N GLY A 174 20.04 23.56 23.69
CA GLY A 174 19.79 23.35 22.26
C GLY A 174 19.09 24.53 21.55
N GLU A 175 18.40 25.39 22.27
CA GLU A 175 17.75 26.60 21.75
C GLU A 175 18.25 27.88 22.43
N VAL A 176 18.15 28.99 21.72
CA VAL A 176 18.39 30.34 22.24
C VAL A 176 17.08 31.14 22.17
N GLN A 177 16.74 31.81 23.26
CA GLN A 177 15.55 32.66 23.32
C GLN A 177 15.94 34.08 22.93
N SER A 178 15.21 34.64 21.95
CA SER A 178 15.36 36.04 21.55
C SER A 178 14.10 36.81 21.90
N VAL A 179 14.26 37.88 22.68
CA VAL A 179 13.16 38.78 23.04
C VAL A 179 13.03 39.83 21.93
N GLN A 180 11.93 39.77 21.17
CA GLN A 180 11.60 40.81 20.20
C GLN A 180 10.52 41.71 20.79
N ARG A 181 10.80 43.01 20.85
CA ARG A 181 9.81 44.01 21.27
C ARG A 181 8.85 44.27 20.11
N SER A 182 7.58 43.94 20.27
CA SER A 182 6.52 44.27 19.33
C SER A 182 5.63 45.37 19.89
N PHE A 183 4.75 45.92 19.05
CA PHE A 183 3.76 46.91 19.46
C PHE A 183 2.72 46.36 20.46
N LEU A 184 2.61 45.03 20.59
CA LEU A 184 1.72 44.32 21.53
C LEU A 184 2.42 43.88 22.82
N GLY A 185 3.73 44.15 22.98
CA GLY A 185 4.51 43.73 24.14
C GLY A 185 5.80 42.98 23.77
N GLN A 186 6.44 42.38 24.77
CA GLN A 186 7.63 41.55 24.56
C GLN A 186 7.21 40.14 24.13
N VAL A 187 7.60 39.73 22.93
CA VAL A 187 7.39 38.36 22.43
C VAL A 187 8.73 37.63 22.51
N MET A 188 8.77 36.50 23.23
CA MET A 188 9.93 35.61 23.24
C MET A 188 9.79 34.60 22.11
N THR A 189 10.76 34.54 21.21
CA THR A 189 10.84 33.52 20.17
C THR A 189 12.05 32.63 20.46
N SER A 190 11.84 31.32 20.56
CA SER A 190 12.94 30.36 20.63
C SER A 190 13.39 29.98 19.23
N ARG A 191 14.70 29.83 19.05
CA ARG A 191 15.33 29.43 17.79
C ARG A 191 16.39 28.37 18.10
N PRO A 192 16.63 27.39 17.22
CA PRO A 192 17.75 26.47 17.39
C PRO A 192 19.05 27.26 17.59
N CYS A 193 19.86 26.87 18.58
CA CYS A 193 21.13 27.53 18.84
C CYS A 193 22.03 27.44 17.57
N PRO A 194 22.61 28.55 17.09
CA PRO A 194 23.39 28.54 15.84
C PRO A 194 24.68 27.73 15.94
N VAL A 195 25.23 27.59 17.16
CA VAL A 195 26.49 26.87 17.40
C VAL A 195 26.27 25.36 17.45
N CYS A 196 25.38 24.88 18.33
CA CYS A 196 25.11 23.45 18.45
C CYS A 196 23.97 22.96 17.56
N ARG A 197 23.34 23.82 16.74
CA ARG A 197 22.25 23.50 15.81
C ARG A 197 21.05 22.74 16.42
N GLY A 198 20.80 22.92 17.71
CA GLY A 198 19.74 22.18 18.42
C GLY A 198 20.22 21.05 19.33
N PHE A 199 21.48 20.62 19.24
CA PHE A 199 21.97 19.42 19.95
C PHE A 199 22.37 19.64 21.42
N GLY A 200 22.47 20.88 21.90
CA GLY A 200 22.94 21.19 23.26
C GLY A 200 24.45 20.98 23.48
N GLU A 201 25.12 20.23 22.61
CA GLU A 201 26.55 19.91 22.70
C GLU A 201 27.30 20.25 21.42
N VAL A 202 28.59 20.53 21.53
CA VAL A 202 29.51 20.83 20.42
C VAL A 202 30.65 19.82 20.43
N ILE A 203 30.88 19.20 19.27
CA ILE A 203 32.06 18.37 19.03
C ILE A 203 33.24 19.30 18.77
N THR A 204 34.22 19.32 19.67
CA THR A 204 35.39 20.19 19.60
C THR A 204 36.48 19.63 18.69
N ASP A 205 36.67 18.31 18.69
CA ASP A 205 37.60 17.59 17.80
C ASP A 205 36.82 16.54 16.98
N PRO A 206 36.32 16.92 15.79
CA PRO A 206 35.55 16.01 14.96
C PRO A 206 36.44 14.91 14.39
N CYS A 207 35.85 13.72 14.26
CA CYS A 207 36.51 12.61 13.58
C CYS A 207 36.84 13.00 12.12
N GLN A 208 38.07 12.73 11.68
CA GLN A 208 38.55 13.11 10.36
C GLN A 208 37.89 12.30 9.22
N GLN A 209 37.40 11.09 9.51
CA GLN A 209 36.79 10.22 8.50
C GLN A 209 35.31 10.56 8.26
N CYS A 210 34.53 10.81 9.32
CA CYS A 210 33.09 11.13 9.21
C CYS A 210 32.75 12.61 9.40
N SER A 211 33.75 13.46 9.69
CA SER A 211 33.57 14.91 9.91
C SER A 211 32.52 15.26 10.97
N GLY A 212 32.33 14.42 11.98
CA GLY A 212 31.33 14.65 13.05
C GLY A 212 29.99 13.95 12.88
N ASP A 213 29.75 13.25 11.76
CA ASP A 213 28.44 12.60 11.49
C ASP A 213 28.29 11.23 12.18
N GLY A 214 29.40 10.58 12.56
CA GLY A 214 29.40 9.24 13.18
C GLY A 214 29.18 8.09 12.18
N ARG A 215 29.03 8.40 10.90
CA ARG A 215 28.82 7.42 9.81
C ARG A 215 29.55 7.85 8.55
N VAL A 216 29.83 6.89 7.67
CA VAL A 216 30.52 7.11 6.39
C VAL A 216 29.77 6.42 5.27
N ARG A 217 29.84 6.95 4.06
CA ARG A 217 29.27 6.27 2.89
C ARG A 217 30.20 5.16 2.43
N GLU A 218 29.66 3.96 2.35
CA GLU A 218 30.38 2.78 1.88
C GLU A 218 29.48 1.93 0.98
N ARG A 219 30.12 1.27 0.02
CA ARG A 219 29.48 0.29 -0.84
C ARG A 219 29.60 -1.08 -0.19
N ARG A 220 28.48 -1.71 0.13
CA ARG A 220 28.45 -3.06 0.69
C ARG A 220 27.67 -4.03 -0.17
N THR A 221 28.05 -5.29 -0.11
CA THR A 221 27.30 -6.40 -0.73
C THR A 221 26.46 -7.09 0.33
N ILE A 222 25.16 -7.20 0.09
CA ILE A 222 24.20 -7.87 0.97
C ILE A 222 23.59 -9.05 0.20
N THR A 223 23.62 -10.24 0.79
CA THR A 223 22.95 -11.41 0.24
C THR A 223 21.49 -11.42 0.64
N VAL A 224 20.59 -11.31 -0.34
CA VAL A 224 19.14 -11.34 -0.15
C VAL A 224 18.62 -12.72 -0.47
N LYS A 225 17.93 -13.33 0.49
CA LYS A 225 17.24 -14.60 0.28
C LYS A 225 15.78 -14.34 -0.09
N ILE A 226 15.44 -14.64 -1.34
CA ILE A 226 14.11 -14.45 -1.88
C ILE A 226 13.38 -15.80 -1.82
N PRO A 227 12.25 -15.89 -1.10
CA PRO A 227 11.51 -17.14 -1.02
C PRO A 227 10.84 -17.47 -2.35
N ALA A 228 10.63 -18.76 -2.61
CA ALA A 228 9.85 -19.24 -3.73
C ALA A 228 8.39 -18.74 -3.65
N GLY A 229 7.80 -18.41 -4.79
CA GLY A 229 6.43 -17.92 -4.90
C GLY A 229 6.25 -16.42 -4.65
N VAL A 230 7.34 -15.64 -4.56
CA VAL A 230 7.25 -14.17 -4.55
C VAL A 230 6.58 -13.69 -5.83
N GLY A 231 5.78 -12.63 -5.73
CA GLY A 231 5.12 -11.98 -6.85
C GLY A 231 5.55 -10.53 -7.00
N ASP A 232 5.18 -9.96 -8.14
CA ASP A 232 5.40 -8.55 -8.44
C ASP A 232 4.91 -7.63 -7.31
N GLY A 233 5.73 -6.63 -6.96
CA GLY A 233 5.46 -5.67 -5.90
C GLY A 233 5.60 -6.21 -4.47
N MET A 234 5.90 -7.50 -4.28
CA MET A 234 6.17 -8.04 -2.93
C MET A 234 7.49 -7.48 -2.38
N ARG A 235 7.51 -7.19 -1.08
CA ARG A 235 8.68 -6.61 -0.39
C ARG A 235 9.28 -7.58 0.61
N VAL A 236 10.57 -7.85 0.47
CA VAL A 236 11.38 -8.60 1.43
C VAL A 236 12.10 -7.61 2.35
N ARG A 237 11.93 -7.75 3.66
CA ARG A 237 12.55 -6.88 4.65
C ARG A 237 13.84 -7.49 5.21
N LEU A 238 14.93 -6.74 5.11
CA LEU A 238 16.22 -7.04 5.70
C LEU A 238 16.43 -6.09 6.89
N ALA A 239 16.20 -6.62 8.08
CA ALA A 239 16.19 -5.81 9.30
C ALA A 239 17.59 -5.32 9.66
N GLY A 240 17.75 -4.01 9.92
CA GLY A 240 19.04 -3.40 10.23
C GLY A 240 20.02 -3.29 9.05
N GLU A 241 19.59 -3.65 7.84
CA GLU A 241 20.37 -3.53 6.60
C GLU A 241 20.06 -2.22 5.82
N GLY A 242 19.40 -1.25 6.46
CA GLY A 242 19.23 0.11 5.95
C GLY A 242 20.44 1.01 6.22
N GLU A 243 20.24 2.32 6.17
CA GLU A 243 21.30 3.27 6.50
C GLU A 243 21.52 3.36 8.02
N VAL A 244 22.77 3.46 8.47
CA VAL A 244 23.09 3.82 9.87
C VAL A 244 22.69 5.26 10.12
N GLY A 245 22.05 5.53 11.25
CA GLY A 245 21.59 6.86 11.58
C GLY A 245 22.71 7.82 12.02
N PRO A 246 22.52 9.15 11.89
CA PRO A 246 23.48 10.13 12.37
C PRO A 246 23.86 9.92 13.85
N GLY A 247 25.11 10.22 14.19
CA GLY A 247 25.66 10.01 15.53
C GLY A 247 25.79 8.55 15.94
N GLY A 248 25.89 7.64 14.97
CA GLY A 248 25.98 6.19 15.22
C GLY A 248 24.69 5.58 15.74
N GLY A 249 23.54 6.15 15.35
CA GLY A 249 22.24 5.59 15.72
C GLY A 249 21.94 4.27 15.01
N PRO A 250 20.89 3.55 15.46
CA PRO A 250 20.55 2.25 14.90
C PRO A 250 20.28 2.35 13.40
N ALA A 251 20.69 1.33 12.66
CA ALA A 251 20.38 1.25 11.23
C ALA A 251 18.88 1.11 10.99
N GLY A 252 18.42 1.71 9.90
CA GLY A 252 17.08 1.44 9.36
C GLY A 252 16.99 0.05 8.75
N ASP A 253 15.86 -0.25 8.12
CA ASP A 253 15.62 -1.50 7.40
C ASP A 253 15.85 -1.31 5.88
N LEU A 254 16.26 -2.37 5.19
CA LEU A 254 16.29 -2.40 3.72
C LEU A 254 15.13 -3.26 3.21
N PHE A 255 14.29 -2.65 2.39
CA PHE A 255 13.18 -3.30 1.71
C PHE A 255 13.59 -3.58 0.27
N VAL A 256 13.56 -4.85 -0.12
CA VAL A 256 13.78 -5.28 -1.50
C VAL A 256 12.42 -5.56 -2.12
N GLU A 257 11.99 -4.72 -3.04
CA GLU A 257 10.77 -4.88 -3.82
C GLU A 257 11.08 -5.72 -5.07
N VAL A 258 10.34 -6.80 -5.26
CA VAL A 258 10.48 -7.67 -6.42
C VAL A 258 9.74 -7.06 -7.60
N GLU A 259 10.43 -6.97 -8.74
CA GLU A 259 9.86 -6.59 -10.02
C GLU A 259 9.93 -7.80 -10.96
N GLU A 260 8.78 -8.38 -11.31
CA GLU A 260 8.74 -9.58 -12.14
C GLU A 260 8.91 -9.22 -13.62
N GLN A 261 9.88 -9.84 -14.28
CA GLN A 261 10.07 -9.64 -15.72
C GLN A 261 8.94 -10.33 -16.50
N PRO A 262 8.36 -9.68 -17.53
CA PRO A 262 7.42 -10.32 -18.42
C PRO A 262 8.03 -11.57 -19.07
N HIS A 263 7.30 -12.67 -19.05
CA HIS A 263 7.76 -13.94 -19.64
C HIS A 263 7.14 -14.16 -21.02
N ASP A 264 7.91 -14.70 -21.97
CA ASP A 264 7.48 -14.84 -23.37
C ASP A 264 6.34 -15.85 -23.57
N ARG A 265 6.26 -16.87 -22.71
CA ARG A 265 5.33 -18.00 -22.87
C ARG A 265 4.20 -18.05 -21.83
N PHE A 266 4.41 -17.40 -20.69
CA PHE A 266 3.55 -17.56 -19.51
C PHE A 266 3.10 -16.20 -19.01
N ILE A 267 1.82 -16.11 -18.67
CA ILE A 267 1.22 -14.96 -18.01
C ILE A 267 0.80 -15.44 -16.62
N ARG A 268 1.31 -14.77 -15.60
CA ARG A 268 0.99 -15.07 -14.20
C ARG A 268 -0.32 -14.41 -13.77
N ASP A 269 -1.21 -15.19 -13.16
CA ASP A 269 -2.35 -14.70 -12.39
C ASP A 269 -2.29 -15.26 -10.96
N GLY A 270 -1.74 -14.46 -10.04
CA GLY A 270 -1.52 -14.88 -8.66
C GLY A 270 -0.51 -16.02 -8.55
N ALA A 271 -1.00 -17.24 -8.30
CA ALA A 271 -0.17 -18.46 -8.28
C ALA A 271 -0.39 -19.33 -9.53
N ASP A 272 -1.42 -19.04 -10.31
CA ASP A 272 -1.76 -19.79 -11.51
C ASP A 272 -1.03 -19.17 -12.71
N LEU A 273 -0.76 -19.98 -13.71
CA LEU A 273 -0.07 -19.58 -14.93
C LEU A 273 -1.00 -19.82 -16.12
N HIS A 274 -0.93 -18.95 -17.11
CA HIS A 274 -1.64 -19.09 -18.36
C HIS A 274 -0.66 -19.11 -19.52
N CYS A 275 -0.84 -20.04 -20.46
CA CYS A 275 -0.15 -20.01 -21.74
C CYS A 275 -1.13 -20.29 -22.89
N ASN A 276 -0.74 -19.85 -24.07
CA ASN A 276 -1.47 -20.15 -25.30
C ASN A 276 -0.67 -21.18 -26.10
N VAL A 277 -1.31 -22.28 -26.48
CA VAL A 277 -0.71 -23.30 -27.34
C VAL A 277 -1.43 -23.30 -28.67
N ALA A 278 -0.69 -23.00 -29.72
CA ALA A 278 -1.18 -23.06 -31.09
C ALA A 278 -1.32 -24.51 -31.53
N VAL A 279 -2.52 -24.91 -31.93
CA VAL A 279 -2.83 -26.26 -32.42
C VAL A 279 -3.36 -26.18 -33.85
N PRO A 280 -2.75 -26.86 -34.83
CA PRO A 280 -3.30 -26.89 -36.19
C PRO A 280 -4.72 -27.46 -36.22
N MET A 281 -5.59 -26.90 -37.06
CA MET A 281 -7.00 -27.34 -37.22
C MET A 281 -7.13 -28.86 -37.38
N THR A 282 -6.27 -29.49 -38.19
CA THR A 282 -6.31 -30.94 -38.43
C THR A 282 -5.95 -31.74 -37.19
N ALA A 283 -4.97 -31.29 -36.41
CA ALA A 283 -4.57 -31.91 -35.15
C ALA A 283 -5.66 -31.77 -34.07
N ALA A 284 -6.32 -30.61 -34.00
CA ALA A 284 -7.46 -30.41 -33.11
C ALA A 284 -8.67 -31.26 -33.50
N ALA A 285 -8.91 -31.43 -34.81
CA ALA A 285 -10.02 -32.24 -35.31
C ALA A 285 -9.80 -33.75 -35.08
N LEU A 286 -8.59 -34.24 -35.31
CA LEU A 286 -8.26 -35.67 -35.23
C LEU A 286 -7.79 -36.12 -33.84
N GLY A 287 -7.41 -35.17 -32.98
CA GLY A 287 -6.74 -35.43 -31.72
C GLY A 287 -5.23 -35.65 -31.92
N THR A 288 -4.44 -35.25 -30.93
CA THR A 288 -2.98 -35.39 -30.95
C THR A 288 -2.43 -35.34 -29.53
N VAL A 289 -1.14 -35.65 -29.37
CA VAL A 289 -0.40 -35.44 -28.13
C VAL A 289 0.71 -34.45 -28.42
N LEU A 290 0.72 -33.34 -27.68
CA LEU A 290 1.73 -32.30 -27.78
C LEU A 290 2.64 -32.33 -26.56
N THR A 291 3.93 -32.10 -26.77
CA THR A 291 4.88 -31.93 -25.68
C THR A 291 4.95 -30.45 -25.31
N LEU A 292 4.59 -30.11 -24.06
CA LEU A 292 4.60 -28.75 -23.53
C LEU A 292 5.73 -28.60 -22.51
N GLU A 293 6.64 -27.66 -22.77
CA GLU A 293 7.61 -27.23 -21.77
C GLU A 293 6.92 -26.35 -20.72
N THR A 294 6.85 -26.83 -19.48
CA THR A 294 6.42 -26.04 -18.31
C THR A 294 7.62 -25.29 -17.74
N LEU A 295 7.46 -24.60 -16.59
CA LEU A 295 8.57 -23.87 -15.96
C LEU A 295 9.72 -24.79 -15.50
N ASP A 296 9.37 -25.94 -14.89
CA ASP A 296 10.34 -26.81 -14.23
C ASP A 296 10.53 -28.16 -14.96
N ASP A 297 9.59 -28.55 -15.81
CA ASP A 297 9.53 -29.89 -16.40
C ASP A 297 8.85 -29.89 -17.79
N THR A 298 8.88 -31.01 -18.48
CA THR A 298 8.17 -31.23 -19.73
C THR A 298 6.97 -32.13 -19.51
N GLU A 299 5.79 -31.71 -20.00
CA GLU A 299 4.53 -32.43 -19.82
C GLU A 299 3.90 -32.79 -21.17
N GLU A 300 3.22 -33.94 -21.21
CA GLU A 300 2.44 -34.35 -22.38
C GLU A 300 1.00 -33.84 -22.28
N LEU A 301 0.63 -32.97 -23.21
CA LEU A 301 -0.70 -32.41 -23.35
C LEU A 301 -1.50 -33.23 -24.38
N THR A 302 -2.51 -33.96 -23.91
CA THR A 302 -3.41 -34.70 -24.79
C THR A 302 -4.52 -33.77 -25.31
N VAL A 303 -4.56 -33.59 -26.63
CA VAL A 303 -5.62 -32.85 -27.33
C VAL A 303 -6.64 -33.86 -27.82
N GLU A 304 -7.86 -33.80 -27.29
CA GLU A 304 -8.93 -34.70 -27.69
C GLU A 304 -9.45 -34.38 -29.10
N PRO A 305 -9.88 -35.38 -29.88
CA PRO A 305 -10.50 -35.16 -31.17
C PRO A 305 -11.72 -34.24 -31.08
N GLY A 306 -11.78 -33.22 -31.94
CA GLY A 306 -12.88 -32.25 -31.95
C GLY A 306 -12.73 -31.09 -30.98
N THR A 307 -11.53 -30.90 -30.42
CA THR A 307 -11.19 -29.76 -29.56
C THR A 307 -11.52 -28.43 -30.24
N GLN A 308 -12.21 -27.54 -29.52
CA GLN A 308 -12.65 -26.25 -30.04
C GLN A 308 -11.64 -25.13 -29.70
N PRO A 309 -11.54 -24.07 -30.52
CA PRO A 309 -10.75 -22.90 -30.17
C PRO A 309 -11.16 -22.30 -28.82
N GLY A 310 -10.18 -21.91 -28.01
CA GLY A 310 -10.40 -21.36 -26.67
C GLY A 310 -10.77 -22.40 -25.61
N THR A 311 -10.69 -23.69 -25.93
CA THR A 311 -10.75 -24.76 -24.92
C THR A 311 -9.57 -24.60 -23.97
N GLU A 312 -9.85 -24.69 -22.68
CA GLU A 312 -8.85 -24.62 -21.62
C GLU A 312 -8.55 -26.02 -21.09
N HIS A 313 -7.27 -26.35 -21.00
CA HIS A 313 -6.78 -27.56 -20.36
C HIS A 313 -5.97 -27.17 -19.11
N VAL A 314 -6.32 -27.73 -17.96
CA VAL A 314 -5.72 -27.35 -16.67
C VAL A 314 -4.77 -28.45 -16.21
N LEU A 315 -3.47 -28.12 -16.14
CA LEU A 315 -2.44 -28.96 -15.54
C LEU A 315 -2.30 -28.62 -14.06
N THR A 316 -2.91 -29.45 -13.22
CA THR A 316 -3.00 -29.21 -11.77
C THR A 316 -1.62 -29.29 -11.10
N GLY A 317 -1.30 -28.31 -10.26
CA GLY A 317 -0.04 -28.24 -9.50
C GLY A 317 1.18 -27.86 -10.33
N ARG A 318 1.00 -27.45 -11.59
CA ARG A 318 2.07 -27.01 -12.50
C ARG A 318 2.20 -25.48 -12.60
N GLY A 319 1.54 -24.74 -11.71
CA GLY A 319 1.72 -23.30 -11.53
C GLY A 319 2.78 -22.96 -10.47
N LEU A 320 2.78 -21.71 -10.03
CA LEU A 320 3.76 -21.20 -9.07
C LEU A 320 3.46 -21.64 -7.63
N PRO A 321 4.49 -21.70 -6.77
CA PRO A 321 4.29 -21.98 -5.35
C PRO A 321 3.46 -20.88 -4.67
N LYS A 322 2.48 -21.28 -3.86
CA LYS A 322 1.62 -20.35 -3.11
C LYS A 322 2.33 -19.87 -1.85
N LEU A 323 2.85 -18.63 -1.88
CA LEU A 323 3.50 -18.01 -0.73
C LEU A 323 2.47 -17.46 0.26
N ARG A 324 2.52 -17.92 1.51
CA ARG A 324 1.70 -17.37 2.60
C ARG A 324 2.37 -16.16 3.26
N SER A 325 1.57 -15.38 3.99
CA SER A 325 2.02 -14.23 4.78
C SER A 325 3.10 -14.55 5.84
N ASN A 326 3.20 -15.82 6.26
CA ASN A 326 4.24 -16.28 7.18
C ASN A 326 5.56 -16.69 6.49
N GLY A 327 5.68 -16.45 5.18
CA GLY A 327 6.85 -16.80 4.37
C GLY A 327 6.97 -18.30 4.04
N ARG A 328 5.96 -19.12 4.36
CA ARG A 328 5.94 -20.54 4.00
C ARG A 328 5.18 -20.77 2.71
N VAL A 329 5.67 -21.72 1.91
CA VAL A 329 5.00 -22.21 0.71
C VAL A 329 3.92 -23.23 1.10
N SER A 330 2.71 -23.10 0.56
CA SER A 330 1.62 -24.06 0.78
C SER A 330 0.96 -24.48 -0.53
N GLY A 331 1.52 -25.51 -1.17
CA GLY A 331 1.02 -26.03 -2.44
C GLY A 331 1.38 -25.13 -3.61
N HIS A 332 0.86 -25.51 -4.78
CA HIS A 332 1.11 -24.86 -6.06
C HIS A 332 -0.19 -24.35 -6.66
N GLY A 333 -0.08 -23.35 -7.54
CA GLY A 333 -1.13 -23.03 -8.49
C GLY A 333 -1.17 -24.04 -9.63
N ASP A 334 -2.03 -23.76 -10.59
CA ASP A 334 -2.27 -24.60 -11.76
C ASP A 334 -1.76 -23.89 -13.03
N LEU A 335 -1.46 -24.67 -14.07
CA LEU A 335 -1.13 -24.15 -15.40
C LEU A 335 -2.34 -24.34 -16.32
N HIS A 336 -2.89 -23.22 -16.76
CA HIS A 336 -4.03 -23.11 -17.65
C HIS A 336 -3.54 -22.94 -19.09
N VAL A 337 -3.70 -24.00 -19.87
CA VAL A 337 -3.30 -24.05 -21.26
C VAL A 337 -4.51 -23.72 -22.13
N HIS A 338 -4.49 -22.56 -22.79
CA HIS A 338 -5.53 -22.17 -23.73
C HIS A 338 -5.15 -22.65 -25.12
N LEU A 339 -6.01 -23.47 -25.72
CA LEU A 339 -5.79 -24.04 -27.04
C LEU A 339 -6.30 -23.06 -28.12
N ASP A 340 -5.36 -22.49 -28.87
CA ASP A 340 -5.65 -21.65 -30.03
C ASP A 340 -5.61 -22.49 -31.31
N VAL A 341 -6.77 -22.80 -31.86
CA VAL A 341 -6.86 -23.64 -33.06
C VAL A 341 -6.62 -22.79 -34.30
N GLN A 342 -5.52 -23.06 -34.99
CA GLN A 342 -5.08 -22.31 -36.15
C GLN A 342 -5.61 -22.92 -37.44
N VAL A 343 -6.40 -22.14 -38.17
CA VAL A 343 -6.84 -22.47 -39.53
C VAL A 343 -5.74 -22.06 -40.52
N PRO A 344 -5.30 -22.96 -41.41
CA PRO A 344 -4.23 -22.65 -42.36
C PRO A 344 -4.64 -21.54 -43.33
N THR A 345 -3.75 -20.56 -43.53
CA THR A 345 -4.02 -19.39 -44.39
C THR A 345 -3.50 -19.53 -45.81
N ARG A 346 -2.53 -20.42 -46.05
CA ARG A 346 -1.92 -20.67 -47.35
C ARG A 346 -2.01 -22.16 -47.64
N LEU A 347 -2.75 -22.50 -48.69
CA LEU A 347 -3.02 -23.87 -49.08
C LEU A 347 -2.58 -24.08 -50.53
N ASP A 348 -2.00 -25.24 -50.82
CA ASP A 348 -1.74 -25.68 -52.20
C ASP A 348 -2.98 -26.33 -52.84
N GLU A 349 -2.90 -26.69 -54.12
CA GLU A 349 -4.03 -27.26 -54.87
C GLU A 349 -4.54 -28.57 -54.26
N GLU A 350 -3.64 -29.43 -53.77
CA GLU A 350 -3.98 -30.73 -53.19
C GLU A 350 -4.70 -30.55 -51.84
N GLN A 351 -4.19 -29.66 -50.98
CA GLN A 351 -4.79 -29.35 -49.69
C GLN A 351 -6.18 -28.71 -49.84
N ILE A 352 -6.35 -27.81 -50.81
CA ILE A 352 -7.65 -27.20 -51.11
C ILE A 352 -8.65 -28.29 -51.52
N GLU A 353 -8.24 -29.22 -52.38
CA GLU A 353 -9.11 -30.29 -52.87
C GLU A 353 -9.54 -31.22 -51.72
N LEU A 354 -8.62 -31.59 -50.83
CA LEU A 354 -8.94 -32.38 -49.63
C LEU A 354 -9.93 -31.67 -48.70
N LEU A 355 -9.77 -30.36 -48.48
CA LEU A 355 -10.69 -29.58 -47.65
C LEU A 355 -12.07 -29.43 -48.29
N ARG A 356 -12.15 -29.32 -49.62
CA ARG A 356 -13.44 -29.33 -50.34
C ARG A 356 -14.16 -30.66 -50.18
N GLN A 357 -13.46 -31.77 -50.38
CA GLN A 357 -14.03 -33.10 -50.19
C GLN A 357 -14.55 -33.30 -48.76
N LEU A 358 -13.79 -32.84 -47.76
CA LEU A 358 -14.24 -32.85 -46.37
C LEU A 358 -15.51 -32.01 -46.17
N ALA A 359 -15.58 -30.81 -46.75
CA ALA A 359 -16.75 -29.94 -46.68
C ALA A 359 -17.99 -30.60 -47.33
N THR A 360 -17.83 -31.24 -48.50
CA THR A 360 -18.90 -31.98 -49.17
C THR A 360 -19.42 -33.14 -48.30
N LEU A 361 -18.52 -33.93 -47.71
CA LEU A 361 -18.89 -35.06 -46.84
C LEU A 361 -19.65 -34.61 -45.58
N ARG A 362 -19.38 -33.40 -45.08
CA ARG A 362 -20.02 -32.83 -43.90
C ARG A 362 -21.25 -31.97 -44.23
N GLY A 363 -21.51 -31.69 -45.51
CA GLY A 363 -22.56 -30.78 -45.93
C GLY A 363 -22.30 -29.31 -45.57
N GLU A 364 -21.03 -28.89 -45.51
CA GLU A 364 -20.57 -27.58 -45.02
C GLU A 364 -20.19 -26.61 -46.17
N GLU A 365 -20.56 -26.90 -47.42
CA GLU A 365 -20.20 -26.06 -48.58
C GLU A 365 -20.85 -24.68 -48.58
N GLN A 366 -22.03 -24.56 -47.97
CA GLN A 366 -22.79 -23.32 -47.82
C GLN A 366 -23.33 -23.19 -46.40
N PRO A 367 -22.48 -22.82 -45.42
CA PRO A 367 -22.92 -22.70 -44.04
C PRO A 367 -23.93 -21.54 -43.90
N GLU A 368 -25.08 -21.82 -43.29
CA GLU A 368 -26.03 -20.76 -42.93
C GLU A 368 -25.45 -19.93 -41.77
N PRO A 369 -25.41 -18.58 -41.88
CA PRO A 369 -24.85 -17.74 -40.83
C PRO A 369 -25.75 -17.78 -39.59
N THR A 370 -25.32 -18.52 -38.57
CA THR A 370 -25.99 -18.52 -37.28
C THR A 370 -25.41 -17.39 -36.42
N VAL A 371 -26.13 -16.27 -36.32
CA VAL A 371 -25.79 -15.19 -35.40
C VAL A 371 -26.18 -15.64 -33.98
N THR A 372 -25.19 -15.96 -33.16
CA THR A 372 -25.42 -16.23 -31.74
C THR A 372 -25.91 -14.96 -31.06
N ALA A 373 -27.04 -15.04 -30.34
CA ALA A 373 -27.58 -13.92 -29.60
C ALA A 373 -26.58 -13.45 -28.52
N ASN A 374 -26.40 -12.14 -28.38
CA ASN A 374 -25.63 -11.54 -27.29
C ASN A 374 -26.30 -11.92 -25.96
N GLY A 375 -25.83 -12.99 -25.32
CA GLY A 375 -26.47 -13.57 -24.16
C GLY A 375 -26.50 -12.63 -22.96
N ASN A 376 -27.69 -12.13 -22.63
CA ASN A 376 -28.07 -11.73 -21.26
C ASN A 376 -28.43 -12.95 -20.38
N GLY A 377 -28.02 -14.16 -20.79
CA GLY A 377 -28.28 -15.42 -20.09
C GLY A 377 -27.03 -16.29 -20.04
N GLN A 378 -26.35 -16.28 -18.89
CA GLN A 378 -25.47 -17.32 -18.34
C GLN A 378 -24.33 -17.93 -19.17
N ARG A 379 -23.98 -17.43 -20.36
CA ARG A 379 -22.69 -17.71 -20.99
C ARG A 379 -21.99 -16.40 -21.31
N GLN A 380 -20.87 -16.15 -20.63
CA GLN A 380 -20.02 -14.99 -20.81
C GLN A 380 -19.65 -14.85 -22.29
N GLY A 381 -20.22 -13.83 -22.94
CA GLY A 381 -19.87 -13.48 -24.31
C GLY A 381 -18.43 -12.95 -24.40
N LEU A 382 -17.86 -13.02 -25.60
CA LEU A 382 -16.50 -12.57 -25.95
C LEU A 382 -16.15 -11.14 -25.45
N PHE A 383 -17.13 -10.29 -25.21
CA PHE A 383 -16.94 -8.90 -24.76
C PHE A 383 -16.90 -8.70 -23.23
N SER A 384 -17.22 -9.70 -22.41
CA SER A 384 -17.05 -9.56 -20.95
C SER A 384 -15.60 -9.75 -20.50
N ARG A 385 -14.78 -10.48 -21.27
CA ARG A 385 -13.35 -10.72 -20.95
C ARG A 385 -12.45 -9.51 -21.21
N PHE A 386 -12.82 -8.62 -22.12
CA PHE A 386 -12.04 -7.40 -22.40
C PHE A 386 -12.24 -6.28 -21.38
N LYS A 387 -13.29 -6.33 -20.56
CA LYS A 387 -13.59 -5.24 -19.60
C LYS A 387 -12.83 -5.37 -18.27
N SER A 388 -12.17 -6.49 -18.01
CA SER A 388 -11.38 -6.71 -16.79
C SER A 388 -9.90 -6.31 -16.90
N PHE A 389 -9.37 -6.10 -18.11
CA PHE A 389 -7.95 -5.75 -18.33
C PHE A 389 -7.67 -4.23 -18.43
N GLY A 390 -8.70 -3.38 -18.42
CA GLY A 390 -8.55 -1.94 -18.71
C GLY A 390 -8.84 -0.98 -17.55
N GLN A 391 -9.10 -1.49 -16.34
CA GLN A 391 -9.27 -0.64 -15.16
C GLN A 391 -8.67 -1.30 -13.92
N ARG A 392 -7.36 -1.12 -13.74
CA ARG A 392 -6.74 -0.83 -12.44
C ARG A 392 -5.38 -0.21 -12.66
#